data_AF-A0A538RMC6-F1
#
_entry.id   AF-A0A538RMC6-F1
#
_cell.length_a   1.000
_cell.length_b   1.000
_cell.length_c   1.000
_cell.angle_alpha   90.00
_cell.angle_beta   90.00
_cell.angle_gamma   90.00
#
_symmetry.space_group_name_H-M   'P 1'
#
loop_
_entity.id
_entity.type
_entity.pdbx_description
1 polymer ?
#
loop_
_entity_poly.entity_id
_entity_poly.type
_entity_poly.pdbx_seq_one_letter_code
_entity_poly.pdbx_strand_id
1 'polypeptide(L)'
;MLFWRAIKDAKDAGMEELDLGRSDLDNAGLITFKERWSATPATLTTWRAPAVSASPSGHLKVRLAKEVCARLPDSVLTLAGRFLYRHIG
;
A
#
# COMPACT_ATOMS: atom_id res chain seq x y z
N MET A 1 -4.58 -8.02 -15.22
CA MET A 1 -5.98 -8.27 -15.65
C MET A 1 -6.94 -8.66 -14.50
N LEU A 2 -6.50 -8.73 -13.23
CA LEU A 2 -7.34 -9.18 -12.11
C LEU A 2 -8.63 -8.37 -11.93
N PHE A 3 -8.55 -7.04 -11.84
CA PHE A 3 -9.71 -6.17 -11.63
C PHE A 3 -10.73 -6.24 -12.77
N TRP A 4 -10.26 -6.30 -14.02
CA TRP A 4 -11.16 -6.48 -15.16
C TRP A 4 -11.93 -7.79 -15.09
N ARG A 5 -11.28 -8.87 -14.65
CA ARG A 5 -11.97 -10.15 -14.47
C ARG A 5 -13.00 -10.07 -13.35
N ALA A 6 -12.65 -9.46 -12.22
CA ALA A 6 -13.56 -9.25 -11.10
C ALA A 6 -14.80 -8.43 -11.49
N ILE A 7 -14.62 -7.35 -12.26
CA ILE A 7 -15.74 -6.53 -12.77
C ILE A 7 -16.68 -7.36 -13.64
N LYS A 8 -16.14 -8.19 -14.54
CA LYS A 8 -16.97 -9.07 -15.38
C LYS A 8 -17.71 -10.11 -14.55
N ASP A 9 -17.02 -10.79 -13.64
CA ASP A 9 -17.63 -11.81 -12.80
C ASP A 9 -18.73 -11.21 -11.89
N ALA A 10 -18.52 -10.00 -11.35
CA ALA A 10 -19.53 -9.29 -10.57
C ALA A 10 -20.75 -8.90 -11.42
N LYS A 11 -20.52 -8.42 -12.65
CA LYS A 11 -21.59 -8.09 -13.59
C LYS A 11 -22.40 -9.33 -13.97
N ASP A 12 -21.74 -10.45 -14.26
CA ASP A 12 -22.38 -11.72 -14.59
C ASP A 12 -23.21 -12.27 -13.42
N ALA A 13 -22.82 -11.93 -12.18
CA ALA A 13 -23.58 -12.22 -10.95
C ALA A 13 -24.72 -11.22 -10.65
N GLY A 14 -24.94 -10.22 -11.51
CA GLY A 14 -26.00 -9.22 -11.33
C GLY A 14 -25.70 -8.13 -10.31
N MET A 15 -24.43 -7.93 -9.94
CA MET A 15 -24.03 -6.86 -9.00
C MET A 15 -24.00 -5.51 -9.71
N GLU A 16 -24.48 -4.47 -9.03
CA GLU A 16 -24.50 -3.10 -9.55
C GLU A 16 -23.26 -2.30 -9.16
N GLU A 17 -22.58 -2.68 -8.08
CA GLU A 17 -21.43 -1.97 -7.52
C GLU A 17 -20.30 -2.93 -7.13
N LEU A 18 -19.06 -2.48 -7.33
CA LEU A 18 -17.85 -3.17 -6.88
C LEU A 18 -16.97 -2.19 -6.09
N ASP A 19 -16.90 -2.38 -4.77
CA ASP A 19 -16.03 -1.60 -3.90
C ASP A 19 -14.56 -2.04 -4.07
N LEU A 20 -13.68 -1.10 -4.44
CA LEU A 20 -12.24 -1.33 -4.60
C LEU A 20 -11.46 -1.20 -3.27
N GLY A 21 -12.19 -1.06 -2.16
CA GLY A 21 -11.69 -0.96 -0.80
C GLY A 21 -11.17 0.43 -0.45
N ARG A 22 -10.75 0.58 0.81
CA ARG A 22 -10.21 1.83 1.35
C ARG A 22 -8.82 2.18 0.79
N SER A 23 -8.44 3.45 0.89
CA SER A 23 -7.08 3.96 0.69
C SER A 23 -6.83 5.09 1.69
N ASP A 24 -5.57 5.23 2.14
CA ASP A 24 -5.18 6.38 2.94
C ASP A 24 -5.19 7.65 2.07
N LEU A 25 -5.48 8.80 2.68
CA LEU A 25 -5.65 10.08 1.98
C LEU A 25 -4.36 10.58 1.31
N ASP A 26 -3.20 10.15 1.81
CA ASP A 26 -1.88 10.53 1.29
C ASP A 26 -1.35 9.57 0.20
N ASN A 27 -2.09 8.51 -0.14
CA ASN A 27 -1.70 7.55 -1.17
C ASN A 27 -2.30 7.89 -2.55
N ALA A 28 -1.85 9.01 -3.12
CA ALA A 28 -2.36 9.52 -4.40
C ALA A 28 -2.28 8.49 -5.55
N GLY A 29 -1.23 7.67 -5.61
CA GLY A 29 -1.06 6.67 -6.67
C GLY A 29 -2.15 5.59 -6.64
N LEU A 30 -2.50 5.11 -5.44
CA LEU A 30 -3.57 4.11 -5.30
C LEU A 30 -4.96 4.71 -5.57
N ILE A 31 -5.18 5.97 -5.17
CA ILE A 31 -6.41 6.70 -5.47
C ILE A 31 -6.58 6.83 -6.98
N THR A 32 -5.59 7.38 -7.69
CA THR A 32 -5.61 7.54 -9.14
C THR A 32 -5.75 6.20 -9.87
N PHE A 33 -5.14 5.12 -9.37
CA PHE A 33 -5.33 3.78 -9.93
C PHE A 33 -6.80 3.36 -9.91
N LYS A 34 -7.51 3.58 -8.79
CA LYS A 34 -8.94 3.24 -8.65
C LYS A 34 -9.84 4.12 -9.50
N GLU A 35 -9.57 5.43 -9.54
CA GLU A 35 -10.32 6.38 -10.39
C GLU A 35 -10.24 6.02 -11.88
N ARG A 36 -9.10 5.48 -12.35
CA ARG A 36 -8.94 4.99 -13.72
C ARG A 36 -9.79 3.76 -14.05
N TRP A 37 -10.33 3.07 -13.04
CA TRP A 37 -11.35 2.05 -13.19
C TRP A 37 -12.78 2.61 -13.07
N SER A 38 -12.92 3.94 -13.17
CA SER A 38 -14.19 4.67 -13.00
C SER A 38 -14.81 4.54 -11.61
N ALA A 39 -14.00 4.25 -10.58
CA ALA A 39 -14.48 4.24 -9.20
C ALA A 39 -14.71 5.67 -8.68
N THR A 40 -15.75 5.85 -7.87
CA THR A 40 -16.06 7.12 -7.20
C THR A 40 -15.49 7.10 -5.77
N PRO A 41 -14.68 8.08 -5.36
CA PRO A 41 -14.17 8.14 -3.99
C PRO A 41 -15.29 8.49 -3.00
N ALA A 42 -15.31 7.79 -1.87
CA ALA A 42 -16.22 8.05 -0.76
C ALA A 42 -15.44 8.17 0.56
N THR A 43 -15.78 9.18 1.37
CA THR A 43 -15.16 9.37 2.68
C THR A 43 -15.72 8.35 3.67
N LEU A 44 -14.84 7.57 4.30
CA LEU A 44 -15.20 6.57 5.30
C LEU A 44 -14.96 7.11 6.72
N THR A 45 -16.01 7.14 7.55
CA THR A 45 -15.89 7.45 8.97
C THR A 45 -15.52 6.16 9.73
N THR A 46 -14.27 6.07 10.18
CA THR A 46 -13.79 4.87 10.90
C THR A 46 -13.65 5.13 12.39
N TRP A 47 -14.03 4.15 13.20
CA TRP A 47 -13.66 4.11 14.61
C TRP A 47 -12.29 3.44 14.78
N ARG A 48 -11.42 4.04 15.60
CA ARG A 48 -10.16 3.43 16.02
C ARG A 48 -10.21 3.22 17.52
N ALA A 49 -9.91 2.01 17.97
CA ALA A 49 -9.61 1.78 19.36
C ALA A 49 -8.40 2.64 19.75
N PRO A 50 -8.33 3.17 20.98
CA PRO A 50 -7.21 3.97 21.43
C PRO A 50 -5.92 3.17 21.21
N ALA A 51 -5.02 3.74 20.42
CA ALA A 51 -3.73 3.13 20.17
C ALA A 51 -2.99 3.08 21.51
N VAL A 52 -2.68 1.87 21.99
CA VAL A 52 -1.55 1.71 22.92
C VAL A 52 -0.36 2.27 22.15
N SER A 53 0.22 3.36 22.65
CA SER A 53 1.32 4.05 22.00
C SER A 53 2.41 3.03 21.64
N ALA A 54 2.51 2.68 20.36
CA ALA A 54 3.63 1.92 19.87
C ALA A 54 4.88 2.74 20.19
N SER A 55 5.79 2.16 20.96
CA SER A 55 7.02 2.81 21.40
C SER A 55 7.64 3.61 20.24
N PRO A 56 8.05 4.88 20.44
CA PRO A 56 8.65 5.74 19.41
C PRO A 56 9.84 5.10 18.67
N SER A 57 10.42 4.05 19.26
CA SER A 57 11.52 3.27 18.71
C SER A 57 11.26 2.73 17.30
N GLY A 58 10.03 2.32 16.96
CA GLY A 58 9.71 1.79 15.63
C GLY A 58 9.82 2.85 14.53
N HIS A 59 9.24 4.02 14.77
CA HIS A 59 9.23 5.13 13.82
C HIS A 59 10.63 5.72 13.61
N LEU A 60 11.44 5.79 14.69
CA LEU A 60 12.83 6.24 14.61
C LEU A 60 13.70 5.28 13.78
N LYS A 61 13.52 3.96 13.95
CA LYS A 61 14.24 2.94 13.18
C LYS A 61 13.92 3.03 11.68
N VAL A 62 12.65 3.21 11.33
CA VAL A 62 12.22 3.34 9.92
C VAL A 62 12.79 4.60 9.30
N ARG A 63 12.77 5.73 10.02
CA ARG A 63 13.35 6.99 9.54
C ARG A 63 14.86 6.89 9.32
N LEU A 64 15.57 6.27 10.27
CA LEU A 64 17.02 6.07 10.17
C LEU A 64 17.37 5.14 9.01
N ALA A 65 16.64 4.02 8.85
CA ALA A 65 16.83 3.12 7.72
C ALA A 65 16.62 3.83 6.37
N LYS A 66 15.59 4.68 6.27
CA LYS A 66 15.31 5.48 5.07
C LYS A 66 16.44 6.47 4.76
N GLU A 67 16.96 7.18 5.77
CA GLU A 67 18.08 8.11 5.58
C GLU A 67 19.39 7.41 5.19
N VAL A 68 19.68 6.25 5.80
CA VAL A 68 20.85 5.45 5.47
C VAL A 68 20.75 4.94 4.03
N CYS A 69 19.61 4.36 3.65
CA CYS A 69 19.39 3.89 2.28
C CYS A 69 19.48 5.03 1.25
N ALA A 70 18.99 6.22 1.57
CA ALA A 70 19.04 7.37 0.66
C ALA A 70 20.46 7.93 0.42
N ARG A 71 21.43 7.61 1.29
CA ARG A 71 22.82 8.09 1.21
C ARG A 71 23.80 7.03 0.71
N LEU A 72 23.37 5.80 0.53
CA LEU A 72 24.22 4.70 0.07
C LEU A 72 24.27 4.64 -1.46
N PRO A 73 25.43 4.30 -2.05
CA PRO A 73 25.53 4.06 -3.49
C PRO A 73 24.68 2.85 -3.93
N ASP A 74 24.12 2.91 -5.14
CA ASP A 74 23.23 1.87 -5.69
C ASP A 74 23.85 0.46 -5.70
N SER A 75 25.16 0.35 -5.86
CA SER A 75 25.89 -0.92 -5.81
C SER A 75 25.81 -1.61 -4.44
N VAL A 76 25.86 -0.83 -3.36
CA VAL A 76 25.77 -1.35 -1.98
C VAL A 76 24.34 -1.76 -1.66
N LEU A 77 23.35 -0.98 -2.10
CA LEU A 77 21.93 -1.32 -1.96
C LEU A 77 21.57 -2.60 -2.72
N THR A 78 22.11 -2.77 -3.93
CA THR A 78 21.90 -3.97 -4.75
C THR A 78 22.49 -5.22 -4.09
N LEU A 79 23.69 -5.11 -3.50
CA LEU A 79 24.32 -6.21 -2.77
C LEU A 79 23.55 -6.57 -1.49
N ALA A 80 23.14 -5.56 -0.73
CA ALA A 80 22.33 -5.74 0.47
C ALA A 80 21.01 -6.42 0.14
N GLY A 81 20.31 -5.97 -0.91
CA GLY A 81 19.07 -6.57 -1.40
C GLY A 81 19.26 -8.03 -1.80
N ARG A 82 20.32 -8.36 -2.56
CA ARG A 82 20.65 -9.75 -2.91
C ARG A 82 20.89 -10.64 -1.69
N PHE A 83 21.57 -10.12 -0.66
CA PHE A 83 21.85 -10.88 0.55
C PHE A 83 20.58 -11.08 1.40
N LEU A 84 19.80 -10.02 1.61
CA LEU A 84 18.52 -10.07 2.33
C LEU A 84 17.52 -11.00 1.65
N TYR A 85 17.38 -10.92 0.32
CA TYR A 85 16.45 -11.76 -0.43
C TYR A 85 16.83 -13.25 -0.37
N ARG A 86 18.12 -13.57 -0.23
CA ARG A 86 18.60 -14.95 -0.05
C ARG A 86 18.21 -15.58 1.30
N HIS A 87 17.85 -14.78 2.29
CA HIS A 87 17.49 -15.23 3.63
C HIS A 87 16.01 -15.06 3.97
N ILE A 88 15.23 -14.44 3.09
CA ILE A 88 13.78 -14.21 3.26
C ILE A 88 12.95 -15.08 2.29
N GLY A 89 13.62 -15.89 1.46
CA GLY A 89 13.00 -16.93 0.62
C GLY A 89 12.80 -18.24 1.37
#